data_AF-A0A954EAV5-F1
#
_entry.id   AF-A0A954EAV5-F1
#
_cell.length_a   1.000
_cell.length_b   1.000
_cell.length_c   1.000
_cell.angle_alpha   90.00
_cell.angle_beta   90.00
_cell.angle_gamma   90.00
#
_symmetry.space_group_name_H-M   'P 1'
#
loop_
_entity.id
_entity.type
_entity.pdbx_description
1 polymer ?
#
loop_
_entity_poly.entity_id
_entity_poly.type
_entity_poly.pdbx_seq_one_letter_code
_entity_poly.pdbx_strand_id
1 'polypeptide(L)'
;MLSRILLILLVSGIWSCPQLVAEDSPPELRWNQLVDSWQLLGPFPKPDTSQDGLGFPFVEDEAHLEFGDVVFYEGKLYTWKSVNQQAISFKNVFGLNNQEGNHQAAYAWAEFTSPISQKAILSIGYDDHYVAWLNGEEVGRGADDTAANLD
;
A
#
# COMPACT_ATOMS: atom_id res chain seq x y z
N MET A 1 -19.16 -37.97 -8.52
CA MET A 1 -17.88 -37.29 -8.83
C MET A 1 -18.18 -35.80 -8.77
N LEU A 2 -17.75 -34.97 -7.82
CA LEU A 2 -16.97 -35.10 -6.60
C LEU A 2 -17.82 -34.44 -5.48
N SER A 3 -18.11 -35.18 -4.42
CA SER A 3 -18.79 -34.66 -3.23
C SER A 3 -17.81 -33.80 -2.43
N ARG A 4 -18.24 -32.62 -1.97
CA ARG A 4 -17.57 -31.89 -0.88
C ARG A 4 -18.53 -31.85 0.30
N ILE A 5 -18.14 -32.54 1.36
CA ILE A 5 -18.79 -32.58 2.66
C ILE A 5 -18.44 -31.26 3.36
N LEU A 6 -19.44 -30.43 3.64
CA LEU A 6 -19.30 -29.36 4.62
C LEU A 6 -19.66 -29.94 5.98
N LEU A 7 -18.65 -30.18 6.81
CA LEU A 7 -18.83 -30.55 8.20
C LEU A 7 -19.17 -29.28 8.99
N ILE A 8 -20.44 -29.11 9.37
CA ILE A 8 -20.85 -28.08 10.33
C ILE A 8 -20.54 -28.62 11.72
N LEU A 9 -19.46 -28.14 12.32
CA LEU A 9 -19.20 -28.29 13.75
C LEU A 9 -19.97 -27.20 14.49
N LEU A 10 -21.19 -27.51 14.92
CA LEU A 10 -21.91 -26.76 15.94
C LEU A 10 -21.24 -27.03 17.30
N VAL A 11 -20.21 -26.24 17.62
CA VAL A 11 -19.72 -26.16 18.99
C VAL A 11 -20.60 -25.16 19.73
N SER A 12 -21.57 -25.67 20.48
CA SER A 12 -22.28 -24.90 21.51
C SER A 12 -21.33 -24.60 22.67
N GLY A 13 -20.44 -23.65 22.46
CA GLY A 13 -19.72 -22.96 23.51
C GLY A 13 -20.19 -21.52 23.53
N ILE A 14 -20.43 -20.97 24.71
CA ILE A 14 -20.56 -19.53 24.90
C ILE A 14 -19.16 -18.96 24.62
N TRP A 15 -18.86 -18.75 23.33
CA TRP A 15 -17.75 -17.91 22.94
C TRP A 15 -18.25 -16.51 23.18
N SER A 16 -17.65 -15.82 24.16
CA SER A 16 -17.64 -14.38 24.16
C SER A 16 -17.31 -13.95 22.74
N CYS A 17 -18.30 -13.38 22.05
CA CYS A 17 -18.06 -12.73 20.78
C CYS A 17 -16.89 -11.79 21.07
N PRO A 18 -15.72 -11.91 20.41
CA PRO A 18 -14.78 -10.83 20.45
C PRO A 18 -15.62 -9.62 20.04
N GLN A 19 -15.65 -8.60 20.90
CA GLN A 19 -16.13 -7.29 20.47
C GLN A 19 -15.45 -7.06 19.13
N LEU A 20 -16.25 -6.94 18.07
CA LEU A 20 -15.83 -6.25 16.87
C LEU A 20 -15.18 -4.98 17.39
N VAL A 21 -13.85 -4.98 17.39
CA VAL A 21 -13.04 -3.80 17.65
C VAL A 21 -13.63 -2.81 16.68
N ALA A 22 -14.26 -1.75 17.22
CA ALA A 22 -14.76 -0.68 16.37
C ALA A 22 -13.61 -0.34 15.42
N GLU A 23 -13.86 -0.44 14.11
CA GLU A 23 -12.89 0.03 13.13
C GLU A 23 -12.50 1.44 13.57
N ASP A 24 -11.23 1.58 13.94
CA ASP A 24 -10.69 2.84 14.39
C ASP A 24 -10.90 3.78 13.20
N SER A 25 -11.80 4.76 13.35
CA SER A 25 -12.19 5.59 12.22
C SER A 25 -10.95 6.28 11.68
N PRO A 26 -10.79 6.41 10.35
CA PRO A 26 -9.56 6.96 9.80
C PRO A 26 -9.30 8.37 10.35
N PRO A 27 -8.02 8.71 10.61
CA PRO A 27 -7.69 9.97 11.24
C PRO A 27 -8.22 11.15 10.42
N GLU A 28 -8.76 12.14 11.13
CA GLU A 28 -9.22 13.39 10.51
C GLU A 28 -8.01 14.22 10.05
N LEU A 29 -8.02 14.64 8.79
CA LEU A 29 -7.01 15.50 8.18
C LEU A 29 -7.07 16.89 8.81
N ARG A 30 -5.96 17.32 9.42
CA ARG A 30 -5.82 18.65 10.03
C ARG A 30 -4.94 19.56 9.20
N TRP A 31 -5.22 20.86 9.27
CA TRP A 31 -4.36 21.88 8.66
C TRP A 31 -2.93 21.77 9.19
N ASN A 32 -1.94 21.84 8.29
CA ASN A 32 -0.51 21.69 8.59
C ASN A 32 -0.13 20.38 9.29
N GLN A 33 -0.90 19.31 9.13
CA GLN A 33 -0.53 17.98 9.58
C GLN A 33 -0.08 17.12 8.39
N LEU A 34 1.11 16.54 8.50
CA LEU A 34 1.59 15.54 7.55
C LEU A 34 0.95 14.18 7.84
N VAL A 35 0.68 13.41 6.79
CA VAL A 35 0.29 12.00 6.92
C VAL A 35 1.51 11.22 7.41
N ASP A 36 1.36 10.54 8.54
CA ASP A 36 2.44 9.76 9.15
C ASP A 36 2.11 8.28 9.30
N SER A 37 0.85 7.89 9.13
CA SER A 37 0.38 6.53 9.33
C SER A 37 0.19 5.85 7.97
N TRP A 38 1.09 4.93 7.65
CA TRP A 38 1.19 4.31 6.34
C TRP A 38 1.12 2.79 6.41
N GLN A 39 0.50 2.19 5.40
CA GLN A 39 0.50 0.76 5.13
C GLN A 39 1.32 0.52 3.88
N LEU A 40 2.38 -0.27 4.01
CA LEU A 40 3.33 -0.50 2.93
C LEU A 40 3.21 -1.93 2.43
N LEU A 41 3.15 -2.11 1.11
CA LEU A 41 3.06 -3.41 0.45
C LEU A 41 4.23 -3.59 -0.51
N GLY A 42 4.84 -4.77 -0.48
CA GLY A 42 5.98 -5.13 -1.31
C GLY A 42 7.20 -5.52 -0.48
N PRO A 43 8.41 -5.32 -1.01
CA PRO A 43 8.72 -4.83 -2.36
C PRO A 43 8.52 -5.96 -3.39
N PHE A 44 8.03 -5.61 -4.58
CA PHE A 44 7.78 -6.52 -5.69
C PHE A 44 8.97 -6.49 -6.65
N PRO A 45 9.60 -7.63 -6.97
CA PRO A 45 10.68 -7.65 -7.95
C PRO A 45 10.12 -7.35 -9.35
N LYS A 46 10.83 -6.51 -10.13
CA LYS A 46 10.51 -6.33 -11.55
C LYS A 46 10.84 -7.60 -12.33
N PRO A 47 9.95 -8.08 -13.20
CA PRO A 47 10.23 -9.26 -14.02
C PRO A 47 11.23 -8.95 -15.14
N ASP A 48 11.25 -7.70 -15.61
CA ASP A 48 12.21 -7.19 -16.58
C ASP A 48 12.91 -5.94 -16.02
N THR A 49 14.22 -6.06 -15.79
CA THR A 49 15.03 -4.97 -15.24
C THR A 49 15.30 -3.85 -16.25
N SER A 50 15.08 -4.11 -17.55
CA SER A 50 15.32 -3.16 -18.64
C SER A 50 14.17 -2.20 -18.92
N GLN A 51 12.99 -2.46 -18.37
CA GLN A 51 11.81 -1.60 -18.47
C GLN A 51 11.61 -0.78 -17.20
N ASP A 52 10.93 0.37 -17.32
CA ASP A 52 10.47 1.09 -16.15
C ASP A 52 9.47 0.25 -15.33
N GLY A 53 9.31 0.60 -14.05
CA GLY A 53 8.35 -0.08 -13.18
C GLY A 53 6.90 0.33 -13.43
N LEU A 54 6.63 1.36 -14.22
CA LEU A 54 5.28 1.92 -14.39
C LEU A 54 4.48 1.21 -15.49
N GLY A 55 5.15 0.57 -16.45
CA GLY A 55 4.53 -0.18 -17.54
C GLY A 55 4.09 -1.60 -17.16
N PHE A 56 4.32 -2.03 -15.92
CA PHE A 56 4.06 -3.40 -15.48
C PHE A 56 3.12 -3.42 -14.25
N PRO A 57 1.95 -4.08 -14.33
CA PRO A 57 1.04 -4.18 -13.19
C PRO A 57 1.53 -5.24 -12.19
N PHE A 58 1.95 -4.83 -10.98
CA PHE A 58 2.30 -5.79 -9.91
C PHE A 58 1.07 -6.21 -9.10
N VAL A 59 0.01 -5.41 -9.14
CA VAL A 59 -1.35 -5.76 -8.70
C VAL A 59 -2.34 -5.52 -9.84
N GLU A 60 -3.46 -6.25 -9.83
CA GLU A 60 -4.43 -6.23 -10.94
C GLU A 60 -5.11 -4.85 -11.10
N ASP A 61 -5.41 -4.19 -9.99
CA ASP A 61 -6.03 -2.86 -9.95
C ASP A 61 -5.33 -1.97 -8.91
N GLU A 62 -4.28 -1.28 -9.35
CA GLU A 62 -3.48 -0.43 -8.44
C GLU A 62 -4.28 0.76 -7.90
N ALA A 63 -5.22 1.29 -8.69
CA ALA A 63 -6.00 2.47 -8.35
C ALA A 63 -6.99 2.20 -7.21
N HIS A 64 -7.44 0.96 -7.06
CA HIS A 64 -8.37 0.53 -6.03
C HIS A 64 -7.74 -0.43 -5.03
N LEU A 65 -6.41 -0.44 -4.90
CA LEU A 65 -5.72 -1.23 -3.90
C LEU A 65 -6.03 -0.72 -2.48
N GLU A 66 -6.57 -1.59 -1.62
CA GLU A 66 -6.97 -1.25 -0.26
C GLU A 66 -6.09 -1.93 0.81
N PHE A 67 -5.96 -1.30 1.97
CA PHE A 67 -5.29 -1.93 3.10
C PHE A 67 -6.06 -3.18 3.54
N GLY A 68 -5.31 -4.28 3.73
CA GLY A 68 -5.88 -5.58 4.08
C GLY A 68 -6.06 -6.49 2.87
N ASP A 69 -5.97 -5.95 1.65
CA ASP A 69 -5.96 -6.76 0.45
C ASP A 69 -4.82 -7.78 0.47
N VAL A 70 -5.16 -8.99 0.04
CA VAL A 70 -4.23 -10.10 -0.03
C VAL A 70 -3.69 -10.18 -1.45
N VAL A 71 -2.41 -9.83 -1.61
CA VAL A 71 -1.77 -9.81 -2.93
C VAL A 71 -0.90 -11.04 -3.14
N PHE A 72 -1.16 -11.75 -4.24
CA PHE A 72 -0.29 -12.81 -4.74
C PHE A 72 0.46 -12.34 -5.97
N TYR A 73 1.78 -12.43 -5.93
CA TYR A 73 2.65 -12.07 -7.04
C TYR A 73 3.75 -13.12 -7.18
N GLU A 74 3.92 -13.66 -8.39
CA GLU A 74 4.88 -14.74 -8.71
C GLU A 74 4.85 -15.92 -7.73
N GLY A 75 3.65 -16.35 -7.33
CA GLY A 75 3.47 -17.48 -6.40
C GLY A 75 3.85 -17.17 -4.94
N LYS A 76 4.16 -15.92 -4.62
CA LYS A 76 4.42 -15.44 -3.26
C LYS A 76 3.26 -14.59 -2.76
N LEU A 77 2.92 -14.79 -1.49
CA LEU A 77 1.97 -13.98 -0.75
C LEU A 77 2.67 -12.72 -0.21
N TYR A 78 2.10 -11.55 -0.47
CA TYR A 78 2.55 -10.27 0.06
C TYR A 78 1.54 -9.75 1.08
N THR A 79 2.05 -9.21 2.18
CA THR A 79 1.26 -8.70 3.29
C THR A 79 1.67 -7.27 3.63
N TRP A 80 0.70 -6.47 4.05
CA TRP A 80 0.90 -5.09 4.47
C TRP A 80 1.78 -4.97 5.72
N LYS A 81 2.58 -3.90 5.76
CA LYS A 81 3.40 -3.50 6.92
C LYS A 81 3.06 -2.07 7.32
N SER A 82 2.58 -1.90 8.55
CA SER A 82 2.29 -0.59 9.11
C SER A 82 3.57 0.14 9.52
N VAL A 83 3.64 1.43 9.20
CA VAL A 83 4.76 2.32 9.53
C VAL A 83 4.23 3.69 9.94
N ASN A 84 4.79 4.24 11.01
CA ASN A 84 4.46 5.57 11.52
C ASN A 84 5.62 6.55 11.24
N GLN A 85 5.70 7.09 10.02
CA GLN A 85 6.75 7.99 9.54
C GLN A 85 6.17 9.04 8.58
N GLN A 86 6.59 10.29 8.70
CA GLN A 86 6.17 11.38 7.80
C GLN A 86 6.83 11.30 6.41
N ALA A 87 8.00 10.65 6.32
CA ALA A 87 8.70 10.38 5.08
C ALA A 87 9.07 8.89 5.05
N ILE A 88 8.72 8.22 3.97
CA ILE A 88 8.92 6.77 3.82
C ILE A 88 10.14 6.50 2.96
N SER A 89 11.00 5.60 3.43
CA SER A 89 12.01 4.94 2.60
C SER A 89 11.68 3.46 2.51
N PHE A 90 11.18 3.01 1.37
CA PHE A 90 10.86 1.59 1.14
C PHE A 90 12.04 0.68 1.39
N LYS A 91 13.24 1.09 0.94
CA LYS A 91 14.50 0.36 1.16
C LYS A 91 14.76 0.09 2.64
N ASN A 92 14.65 1.12 3.48
CA ASN A 92 14.87 0.99 4.92
C ASN A 92 13.77 0.17 5.59
N VAL A 93 12.51 0.38 5.23
CA VAL A 93 11.38 -0.36 5.82
C VAL A 93 11.49 -1.85 5.53
N PHE A 94 11.84 -2.23 4.30
CA PHE A 94 11.94 -3.63 3.90
C PHE A 94 13.32 -4.25 4.15
N GLY A 95 14.24 -3.50 4.77
CA GLY A 95 15.57 -3.99 5.11
C GLY A 95 16.42 -4.32 3.88
N LEU A 96 16.14 -3.71 2.74
CA LEU A 96 16.85 -3.94 1.49
C LEU A 96 18.19 -3.22 1.52
N ASN A 97 19.27 -3.95 1.31
CA ASN A 97 20.63 -3.45 1.35
C ASN A 97 21.27 -3.49 -0.05
N ASN A 98 22.11 -2.49 -0.36
CA ASN A 98 22.86 -2.40 -1.62
C ASN A 98 21.97 -2.59 -2.86
N GLN A 99 22.28 -3.60 -3.68
CA GLN A 99 21.65 -3.96 -4.95
C GLN A 99 20.31 -4.68 -4.79
N GLU A 100 20.00 -5.22 -3.59
CA GLU A 100 18.74 -5.95 -3.37
C GLU A 100 17.53 -5.04 -3.47
N GLY A 101 17.70 -3.73 -3.23
CA GLY A 101 16.64 -2.74 -3.43
C GLY A 101 16.46 -2.27 -4.87
N ASN A 102 17.31 -2.70 -5.80
CA ASN A 102 17.23 -2.26 -7.19
C ASN A 102 16.12 -3.01 -7.91
N HIS A 103 15.53 -2.35 -8.91
CA HIS A 103 14.52 -2.93 -9.79
C HIS A 103 13.33 -3.54 -9.04
N GLN A 104 12.80 -2.79 -8.07
CA GLN A 104 11.61 -3.20 -7.32
C GLN A 104 10.54 -2.11 -7.37
N ALA A 105 9.29 -2.52 -7.19
CA ALA A 105 8.16 -1.64 -6.96
C ALA A 105 7.60 -1.86 -5.54
N ALA A 106 7.00 -0.83 -4.95
CA ALA A 106 6.33 -0.95 -3.68
C ALA A 106 5.18 0.06 -3.62
N TYR A 107 4.17 -0.26 -2.83
CA TYR A 107 3.00 0.59 -2.62
C TYR A 107 3.03 1.19 -1.22
N ALA A 108 2.65 2.45 -1.13
CA ALA A 108 2.34 3.13 0.11
C ALA A 108 0.87 3.55 0.08
N TRP A 109 0.14 3.13 1.10
CA TRP A 109 -1.28 3.41 1.25
C TRP A 109 -1.52 4.12 2.58
N ALA A 110 -2.42 5.09 2.58
CA ALA A 110 -2.91 5.76 3.78
C ALA A 110 -4.37 6.15 3.58
N GLU A 111 -5.13 6.12 4.66
CA GLU A 111 -6.51 6.57 4.69
C GLU A 111 -6.66 7.68 5.72
N PHE A 112 -7.42 8.70 5.35
CA PHE A 112 -7.74 9.84 6.20
C PHE A 112 -9.11 10.36 5.82
N THR A 113 -9.81 10.95 6.80
CA THR A 113 -11.08 11.63 6.57
C THR A 113 -10.86 13.12 6.46
N SER A 114 -11.56 13.79 5.54
CA SER A 114 -11.59 15.26 5.52
C SER A 114 -12.94 15.74 6.04
N PRO A 115 -12.98 16.55 7.13
CA PRO A 115 -14.24 17.00 7.72
C PRO A 115 -15.01 17.97 6.82
N ILE A 116 -14.30 18.57 5.86
CA ILE A 116 -14.81 19.52 4.88
C ILE A 116 -14.22 19.22 3.51
N SER A 117 -14.87 19.70 2.45
CA SER A 117 -14.23 19.75 1.13
C SER A 117 -13.13 20.81 1.17
N GLN A 118 -11.90 20.41 0.84
CA GLN A 118 -10.72 21.29 0.83
C GLN A 118 -9.72 20.85 -0.23
N LYS A 119 -8.80 21.75 -0.58
CA LYS A 119 -7.64 21.39 -1.41
C LYS A 119 -6.56 20.81 -0.51
N ALA A 120 -5.98 19.69 -0.92
CA ALA A 120 -4.80 19.11 -0.30
C ALA A 120 -3.59 19.28 -1.24
N ILE A 121 -2.39 19.30 -0.67
CA ILE A 121 -1.14 19.26 -1.42
C ILE A 121 -0.50 17.91 -1.13
N LEU A 122 -0.20 17.15 -2.18
CA LEU A 122 0.60 15.95 -2.11
C LEU A 122 2.01 16.29 -2.58
N SER A 123 2.98 16.13 -1.69
CA SER A 123 4.40 16.36 -1.97
C SER A 123 5.11 15.01 -2.04
N ILE A 124 5.71 14.71 -3.21
CA ILE A 124 6.43 13.45 -3.45
C ILE A 124 7.85 13.77 -3.89
N GLY A 125 8.83 13.22 -3.16
CA GLY A 125 10.18 13.01 -3.66
C GLY A 125 10.30 11.54 -4.09
N TYR A 126 10.90 11.28 -5.24
CA TYR A 126 10.94 9.94 -5.82
C TYR A 126 12.28 9.67 -6.51
N ASP A 127 12.61 8.39 -6.56
CA ASP A 127 13.78 7.81 -7.22
C ASP A 127 13.50 6.29 -7.37
N ASP A 128 13.20 5.73 -8.56
CA ASP A 128 13.24 6.34 -9.90
C ASP A 128 11.90 6.92 -10.38
N HIS A 129 10.78 6.25 -10.10
CA HIS A 129 9.46 6.59 -10.67
C HIS A 129 8.33 6.49 -9.64
N TYR A 130 7.20 7.16 -9.90
CA TYR A 130 6.00 7.03 -9.08
C TYR A 130 4.71 7.22 -9.87
N VAL A 131 3.62 6.68 -9.31
CA VAL A 131 2.24 7.03 -9.63
C VAL A 131 1.50 7.21 -8.31
N ALA A 132 0.61 8.20 -8.24
CA ALA A 132 -0.20 8.48 -7.08
C ALA A 132 -1.67 8.50 -7.46
N TRP A 133 -2.48 7.83 -6.64
CA TRP A 133 -3.93 7.80 -6.76
C TRP A 133 -4.58 8.39 -5.51
N LEU A 134 -5.71 9.06 -5.68
CA LEU A 134 -6.58 9.52 -4.61
C LEU A 134 -8.01 9.09 -4.94
N ASN A 135 -8.58 8.20 -4.12
CA ASN A 135 -9.92 7.66 -4.30
C ASN A 135 -10.16 7.05 -5.70
N GLY A 136 -9.22 6.25 -6.21
CA GLY A 136 -9.32 5.62 -7.53
C GLY A 136 -8.91 6.50 -8.72
N GLU A 137 -8.64 7.79 -8.52
CA GLU A 137 -8.22 8.70 -9.59
C GLU A 137 -6.71 8.96 -9.55
N GLU A 138 -6.02 8.85 -10.70
CA GLU A 138 -4.61 9.23 -10.81
C GLU A 138 -4.46 10.75 -10.65
N VAL A 139 -3.72 11.19 -9.63
CA VAL A 139 -3.51 12.61 -9.31
C VAL A 139 -2.07 13.07 -9.58
N GLY A 140 -1.15 12.16 -9.91
CA GLY A 140 0.22 12.51 -10.24
C GLY A 140 1.06 11.31 -10.68
N ARG A 141 2.10 11.60 -11.47
CA ARG A 141 3.05 10.62 -12.00
C ARG A 141 4.40 11.28 -12.27
N GLY A 142 5.47 10.56 -11.94
CA GLY A 142 6.86 10.90 -12.29
C GLY A 142 7.48 9.70 -12.99
N ALA A 143 7.90 9.89 -14.24
CA ALA A 143 8.36 8.83 -15.15
C ALA A 143 9.69 9.18 -15.84
N ASP A 144 10.38 10.21 -15.34
CA ASP A 144 11.73 10.57 -15.72
C ASP A 144 12.72 9.82 -14.84
N ASP A 145 13.80 9.31 -15.44
CA ASP A 145 14.89 8.61 -14.75
C ASP A 145 15.75 9.54 -13.84
N THR A 146 15.21 10.70 -13.44
CA THR A 146 15.89 11.67 -12.58
C THR A 146 15.20 11.76 -11.25
N ALA A 147 15.95 11.51 -10.18
CA ALA A 147 15.48 11.70 -8.81
C ALA A 147 14.97 13.14 -8.62
N ALA A 148 13.75 13.28 -8.13
CA ALA A 148 13.21 14.57 -7.71
C ALA A 148 13.39 14.75 -6.20
N ASN A 149 13.94 15.90 -5.81
CA ASN A 149 13.99 16.31 -4.42
C ASN A 149 12.75 17.14 -4.09
N LEU A 150 12.24 16.96 -2.88
CA LEU A 150 11.39 17.97 -2.26
C LEU A 150 12.32 19.10 -1.79
N ASP A 151 12.27 20.25 -2.47
CA ASP A 151 12.96 21.48 -2.03
C ASP A 151 12.44 21.97 -0.67
#